data_AF-A0A7W2HYB4-F1
#
_entry.id   AF-A0A7W2HYB4-F1
#
_cell.length_a   1.000
_cell.length_b   1.000
_cell.length_c   1.000
_cell.angle_alpha   90.00
_cell.angle_beta   90.00
_cell.angle_gamma   90.00
#
_symmetry.space_group_name_H-M   'P 1'
#
loop_
_entity.id
_entity.type
_entity.pdbx_description
1 polymer ?
#
loop_
_entity_poly.entity_id
_entity_poly.type
_entity_poly.pdbx_seq_one_letter_code
_entity_poly.pdbx_strand_id
1 'polypeptide(L)'
;MTRPDEEAAVTGHFVRSYVITGGRRLPEADELSLHTLVTLAPDAELPLGASPEVREIWELCAGGYLAVAEVSAHLGLPVGVARLLLTDLFEQGHLLRRAAPPRAQLVDRETIEKVLHGLQTRYG
;
A
#
# COMPACT_ATOMS: atom_id res chain seq x y z
N MET A 1 -3.88 12.48 43.27
CA MET A 1 -4.14 11.07 42.91
C MET A 1 -4.37 11.03 41.41
N THR A 2 -3.44 10.42 40.69
CA THR A 2 -3.33 10.41 39.23
C THR A 2 -4.56 9.70 38.62
N ARG A 3 -5.14 10.28 37.56
CA ARG A 3 -6.19 9.62 36.76
C ARG A 3 -5.59 8.32 36.22
N PRO A 4 -6.35 7.21 36.13
CA PRO A 4 -5.83 6.02 35.49
C PRO A 4 -5.61 6.38 34.03
N ASP A 5 -4.34 6.41 33.63
CA ASP A 5 -3.92 6.56 32.24
C ASP A 5 -4.60 5.49 31.40
N GLU A 6 -5.02 5.89 30.22
CA GLU A 6 -5.49 5.03 29.14
C GLU A 6 -4.50 3.86 28.95
N GLU A 7 -4.84 2.70 29.47
CA GLU A 7 -4.34 1.43 28.92
C GLU A 7 -5.00 1.26 27.55
N ALA A 8 -4.49 2.00 26.57
CA ALA A 8 -4.66 1.64 25.17
C ALA A 8 -4.11 0.22 25.04
N ALA A 9 -5.01 -0.75 24.95
CA ALA A 9 -4.65 -2.14 24.75
C ALA A 9 -3.73 -2.23 23.53
N VAL A 10 -2.44 -2.44 23.78
CA VAL A 10 -1.42 -2.67 22.77
C VAL A 10 -1.62 -4.09 22.25
N THR A 11 -2.73 -4.32 21.54
CA THR A 11 -3.04 -5.58 20.85
C THR A 11 -2.70 -5.42 19.38
N GLY A 12 -1.41 -5.26 19.10
CA GLY A 12 -0.82 -5.47 17.79
C GLY A 12 0.44 -6.29 18.02
N HIS A 13 0.62 -7.38 17.29
CA HIS A 13 1.83 -8.17 17.37
C HIS A 13 2.99 -7.31 16.83
N PHE A 14 3.63 -6.51 17.68
CA PHE A 14 4.71 -5.57 17.33
C PHE A 14 5.99 -6.34 16.99
N VAL A 15 5.98 -7.03 15.85
CA VAL A 15 7.20 -7.54 15.23
C VAL A 15 8.03 -6.33 14.84
N ARG A 16 9.27 -6.28 15.34
CA ARG A 16 10.19 -5.22 14.93
C ARG A 16 10.45 -5.33 13.44
N SER A 17 10.49 -4.20 12.74
CA SER A 17 10.69 -4.17 11.28
C SER A 17 11.92 -4.95 10.80
N TYR A 18 12.99 -5.03 11.59
CA TYR A 18 14.19 -5.81 11.23
C TYR A 18 13.94 -7.34 11.19
N VAL A 19 12.95 -7.84 11.93
CA VAL A 19 12.55 -9.25 11.89
C VAL A 19 11.78 -9.52 10.60
N ILE A 20 10.91 -8.60 10.18
CA ILE A 20 10.15 -8.70 8.92
C ILE A 20 11.10 -8.64 7.71
N THR A 21 12.07 -7.72 7.73
CA THR A 21 13.00 -7.56 6.61
C THR A 21 14.14 -8.58 6.62
N GLY A 22 14.35 -9.31 7.72
CA GLY A 22 15.50 -10.21 7.88
C GLY A 22 16.84 -9.47 7.83
N GLY A 23 16.88 -8.20 8.21
CA GLY A 23 18.08 -7.35 8.11
C GLY A 23 18.42 -6.87 6.68
N ARG A 24 17.57 -7.14 5.70
CA ARG A 24 17.75 -6.65 4.32
C ARG A 24 17.66 -5.12 4.27
N ARG A 25 18.45 -4.54 3.36
CA ARG A 25 18.45 -3.09 3.12
C ARG A 25 17.10 -2.69 2.52
N LEU A 26 16.54 -1.60 3.03
CA LEU A 26 15.29 -1.06 2.49
C LEU A 26 15.54 -0.41 1.10
N PRO A 27 14.67 -0.66 0.11
CA PRO A 27 14.76 -0.06 -1.21
C PRO A 27 14.50 1.45 -1.20
N GLU A 28 15.19 2.17 -2.10
CA GLU A 28 15.04 3.62 -2.24
C GLU A 28 13.67 4.02 -2.81
N ALA A 29 13.33 5.31 -2.71
CA ALA A 29 12.05 5.85 -3.16
C ALA A 29 11.82 5.68 -4.67
N ASP A 30 12.89 5.69 -5.45
CA ASP A 30 12.85 5.70 -6.90
C ASP A 30 12.51 4.33 -7.50
N GLU A 31 12.75 3.23 -6.77
CA GLU A 31 12.42 1.87 -7.23
C GLU A 31 10.91 1.62 -7.26
N LEU A 32 10.18 2.19 -6.28
CA LEU A 32 8.74 2.05 -6.16
C LEU A 32 8.13 3.26 -5.44
N SER A 33 7.70 4.25 -6.23
CA SER A 33 7.02 5.46 -5.71
C SER A 33 5.81 5.12 -4.84
N LEU A 34 5.52 5.99 -3.86
CA LEU A 34 4.35 5.89 -2.98
C LEU A 34 3.01 5.75 -3.73
N HIS A 35 2.92 6.37 -4.91
CA HIS A 35 1.71 6.37 -5.73
C HIS A 35 1.73 5.31 -6.83
N THR A 36 2.77 4.47 -6.89
CA THR A 36 2.78 3.32 -7.78
C THR A 36 1.66 2.37 -7.35
N LEU A 37 0.85 1.94 -8.32
CA LEU A 37 -0.26 1.03 -8.06
C LEU A 37 0.23 -0.41 -8.22
N VAL A 38 -0.16 -1.28 -7.30
CA VAL A 38 0.15 -2.71 -7.31
C VAL A 38 -1.14 -3.52 -7.22
N THR A 39 -1.15 -4.69 -7.85
CA THR A 39 -2.24 -5.67 -7.79
C THR A 39 -1.66 -7.07 -7.96
N LEU A 40 -2.40 -8.11 -7.61
CA LEU A 40 -2.01 -9.49 -7.95
C LEU A 40 -1.89 -9.66 -9.47
N ALA A 41 -0.87 -10.41 -9.89
CA ALA A 41 -0.77 -10.88 -11.26
C ALA A 41 -1.88 -11.90 -11.59
N PRO A 42 -2.30 -12.00 -12.86
CA PRO A 42 -3.21 -13.06 -13.29
C PRO A 42 -2.65 -14.42 -12.90
N ASP A 43 -3.52 -15.30 -12.41
CA ASP A 43 -3.17 -16.68 -12.01
C ASP A 43 -2.05 -16.79 -10.96
N ALA A 44 -1.75 -15.70 -10.23
CA ALA A 44 -0.80 -15.75 -9.14
C ALA A 44 -1.31 -16.66 -8.02
N GLU A 45 -0.42 -17.48 -7.47
CA GLU A 45 -0.70 -18.33 -6.30
C GLU A 45 0.11 -17.87 -5.09
N LEU A 46 -0.51 -17.90 -3.91
CA LEU A 46 0.15 -17.48 -2.67
C LEU A 46 1.37 -18.38 -2.41
N PRO A 47 2.58 -17.81 -2.20
CA PRO A 47 3.77 -18.60 -1.94
C PRO A 47 3.60 -19.56 -0.75
N LEU A 48 4.08 -20.79 -0.90
CA LEU A 48 4.14 -21.75 0.20
C LEU A 48 5.02 -21.18 1.32
N GLY A 49 4.47 -21.13 2.54
CA GLY A 49 5.18 -20.54 3.69
C GLY A 49 5.20 -19.01 3.71
N ALA A 50 4.32 -18.34 2.95
CA ALA A 50 4.15 -16.89 3.00
C ALA A 50 4.03 -16.39 4.45
N SER A 51 4.79 -15.34 4.78
CA SER A 51 4.71 -14.67 6.08
C SER A 51 3.32 -14.07 6.29
N PRO A 52 2.94 -13.73 7.54
CA PRO A 52 1.69 -13.03 7.81
C PRO A 52 1.53 -11.75 6.96
N GLU A 53 2.58 -10.96 6.84
CA GLU A 53 2.58 -9.71 6.07
C GLU A 53 2.37 -9.98 4.57
N VAL A 54 2.99 -11.03 4.02
CA VAL A 54 2.78 -11.42 2.61
C VAL A 54 1.35 -11.89 2.38
N ARG A 55 0.77 -12.64 3.31
CA ARG A 55 -0.62 -13.10 3.22
C ARG A 55 -1.59 -11.93 3.29
N GLU A 56 -1.33 -10.95 4.14
CA GLU A 56 -2.16 -9.75 4.24
C GLU A 56 -2.04 -8.87 2.99
N ILE A 57 -0.83 -8.69 2.43
CA ILE A 57 -0.63 -8.05 1.11
C ILE A 57 -1.47 -8.76 0.04
N TRP A 58 -1.51 -10.09 0.07
CA TRP A 58 -2.25 -10.90 -0.88
C TRP A 58 -3.75 -10.60 -0.82
N GLU A 59 -4.32 -10.59 0.39
CA GLU A 59 -5.73 -10.27 0.62
C GLU A 59 -6.07 -8.85 0.18
N LEU A 60 -5.21 -7.87 0.51
CA LEU A 60 -5.39 -6.48 0.09
C LEU A 60 -5.39 -6.32 -1.44
N CYS A 61 -4.41 -6.93 -2.12
CA CYS A 61 -4.25 -6.81 -3.56
C CYS A 61 -5.22 -7.68 -4.37
N ALA A 62 -5.96 -8.59 -3.74
CA ALA A 62 -6.96 -9.42 -4.42
C ALA A 62 -8.19 -8.62 -4.87
N GLY A 63 -8.49 -7.49 -4.20
CA GLY A 63 -9.58 -6.59 -4.55
C GLY A 63 -9.31 -5.66 -5.75
N GLY A 64 -8.07 -5.65 -6.26
CA GLY A 64 -7.64 -4.80 -7.37
C GLY A 64 -6.41 -3.96 -7.02
N TYR A 65 -6.28 -2.82 -7.71
CA TYR A 65 -5.12 -1.94 -7.56
C TYR A 65 -5.15 -1.12 -6.28
N LEU A 66 -4.04 -1.12 -5.55
CA LEU A 66 -3.78 -0.24 -4.41
C LEU A 66 -2.43 0.46 -4.58
N ALA A 67 -2.32 1.69 -4.11
CA ALA A 67 -1.03 2.38 -4.05
C ALA A 67 -0.14 1.77 -2.96
N VAL A 68 1.19 1.86 -3.13
CA VAL A 68 2.16 1.45 -2.10
C VAL A 68 1.88 2.12 -0.75
N ALA A 69 1.49 3.40 -0.77
CA ALA A 69 1.11 4.12 0.45
C ALA A 69 -0.10 3.48 1.15
N GLU A 70 -1.10 3.04 0.39
CA GLU A 70 -2.30 2.42 0.92
C GLU A 70 -1.98 1.04 1.51
N VAL A 71 -1.21 0.23 0.79
CA VAL A 71 -0.74 -1.07 1.31
C VAL A 71 0.03 -0.89 2.61
N SER A 72 0.98 0.05 2.66
CA SER A 72 1.75 0.34 3.88
C SER A 72 0.87 0.75 5.05
N ALA A 73 -0.14 1.58 4.79
CA ALA A 73 -1.07 2.06 5.81
C ALA A 73 -1.97 0.92 6.33
N HIS A 74 -2.46 0.05 5.45
CA HIS A 74 -3.28 -1.10 5.84
C HIS A 74 -2.48 -2.10 6.69
N LEU A 75 -1.25 -2.40 6.31
CA LEU A 75 -0.37 -3.31 7.08
C LEU A 75 0.12 -2.70 8.40
N GLY A 76 -0.03 -1.39 8.61
CA GLY A 76 0.56 -0.68 9.75
C GLY A 76 2.09 -0.71 9.75
N LEU A 77 2.73 -0.93 8.60
CA LEU A 77 4.18 -1.04 8.45
C LEU A 77 4.80 0.27 7.94
N PRO A 78 6.08 0.54 8.26
CA PRO A 78 6.82 1.61 7.60
C PRO A 78 6.88 1.39 6.08
N VAL A 79 6.74 2.45 5.30
CA VAL A 79 6.70 2.40 3.82
C VAL A 79 7.89 1.63 3.22
N GLY A 80 9.10 1.80 3.76
CA GLY A 80 10.27 1.10 3.25
C GLY A 80 10.17 -0.42 3.41
N VAL A 81 9.54 -0.90 4.49
CA VAL A 81 9.30 -2.34 4.74
C VAL A 81 8.24 -2.86 3.77
N ALA A 82 7.11 -2.15 3.64
CA ALA A 82 6.08 -2.52 2.68
C ALA A 82 6.63 -2.55 1.24
N ARG A 83 7.44 -1.54 0.86
CA ARG A 83 8.12 -1.49 -0.43
C ARG A 83 9.00 -2.71 -0.65
N LEU A 84 9.79 -3.10 0.34
CA LEU A 84 10.67 -4.27 0.25
C LEU A 84 9.86 -5.54 -0.04
N LEU A 85 8.78 -5.78 0.70
CA LEU A 85 7.91 -6.95 0.48
C LEU A 85 7.23 -6.92 -0.89
N LEU A 86 6.74 -5.75 -1.31
CA LEU A 86 6.10 -5.57 -2.62
C LEU A 86 7.09 -5.76 -3.77
N THR A 87 8.33 -5.28 -3.63
CA THR A 87 9.40 -5.52 -4.60
C THR A 87 9.72 -7.01 -4.68
N ASP A 88 9.87 -7.71 -3.56
CA ASP A 88 10.11 -9.16 -3.56
C ASP A 88 9.01 -9.92 -4.33
N LEU A 89 7.74 -9.62 -4.04
CA LEU A 89 6.60 -10.27 -4.71
C LEU A 89 6.51 -9.90 -6.20
N PHE A 90 6.87 -8.68 -6.56
CA PHE A 90 6.94 -8.24 -7.96
C PHE A 90 8.03 -8.99 -8.72
N GLU A 91 9.25 -9.09 -8.16
CA GLU A 91 10.38 -9.81 -8.77
C GLU A 91 10.10 -11.32 -8.89
N GLN A 92 9.27 -11.88 -8.00
CA GLN A 92 8.79 -13.27 -8.07
C GLN A 92 7.65 -13.46 -9.08
N GLY A 93 7.12 -12.39 -9.68
CA GLY A 93 6.03 -12.43 -10.66
C GLY A 93 4.63 -12.55 -10.05
N HIS A 94 4.48 -12.38 -8.73
CA HIS A 94 3.18 -12.45 -8.06
C HIS A 94 2.37 -11.16 -8.14
N LEU A 95 3.04 -10.02 -8.36
CA LEU A 95 2.41 -8.71 -8.47
C LEU A 95 2.63 -8.10 -9.86
N LEU A 96 1.64 -7.35 -10.30
CA LEU A 96 1.80 -6.35 -11.35
C LEU A 96 1.95 -4.98 -10.73
N ARG A 97 2.80 -4.15 -11.34
CA ARG A 97 2.93 -2.73 -11.00
C ARG A 97 2.52 -1.85 -12.16
N ARG A 98 1.78 -0.78 -11.87
CA ARG A 98 1.48 0.30 -12.80
C ARG A 98 2.16 1.56 -12.27
N ALA A 99 2.92 2.20 -13.15
CA ALA A 99 3.63 3.43 -12.84
C ALA A 99 2.69 4.46 -12.20
N ALA A 100 3.23 5.21 -11.24
CA ALA A 100 2.50 6.30 -10.61
C ALA A 100 1.92 7.24 -11.68
N PRO A 101 0.67 7.71 -11.50
CA PRO A 101 0.10 8.67 -12.42
C PRO A 101 1.00 9.92 -12.49
N PRO A 102 1.09 10.56 -13.66
CA PRO A 102 1.87 11.79 -13.77
C PRO A 102 1.31 12.83 -12.80
N ARG A 103 2.17 13.75 -12.37
CA ARG A 103 1.75 14.84 -11.50
C ARG A 103 0.57 15.58 -12.15
N ALA A 104 -0.49 15.76 -11.38
CA ALA A 104 -1.66 16.48 -11.86
C ALA A 104 -1.26 17.88 -12.34
N GLN A 105 -1.79 18.27 -13.51
CA GLN A 105 -1.64 19.62 -14.01
C GLN A 105 -2.56 20.54 -13.19
N LEU A 106 -2.07 21.73 -12.84
CA LEU A 106 -2.91 22.76 -12.26
C LEU A 106 -3.87 23.27 -13.34
N VAL A 107 -5.14 22.92 -13.18
CA VAL A 107 -6.25 23.44 -13.97
C VAL A 107 -6.96 24.54 -13.20
N ASP A 108 -7.57 25.47 -13.91
CA ASP A 108 -8.35 26.53 -13.29
C ASP A 108 -9.58 25.96 -12.57
N ARG A 109 -10.06 26.72 -11.58
CA ARG A 109 -11.18 26.32 -10.74
C ARG A 109 -12.47 26.14 -11.53
N GLU A 110 -12.71 26.95 -12.56
CA GLU A 110 -13.94 26.90 -13.35
C GLU A 110 -14.06 25.55 -14.07
N THR A 111 -12.95 25.04 -14.59
CA THR A 111 -12.88 23.71 -15.19
C THR A 111 -13.21 22.60 -14.19
N ILE A 112 -12.67 22.66 -12.96
CA ILE A 112 -12.97 21.67 -11.91
C ILE A 112 -14.46 21.68 -11.54
N GLU A 113 -15.04 22.87 -11.40
CA GLU A 113 -16.47 23.05 -11.07
C GLU A 113 -17.38 22.47 -12.17
N LYS A 114 -17.01 22.66 -13.44
CA LYS A 114 -17.73 22.05 -14.59
C LYS A 114 -17.72 20.52 -14.52
N VAL A 115 -16.57 19.91 -14.21
CA VAL A 115 -16.46 18.44 -14.06
C VAL A 115 -17.30 17.95 -12.88
N LEU A 116 -17.22 18.62 -11.73
CA LEU A 116 -18.00 18.27 -10.54
C LEU A 116 -19.50 18.30 -10.83
N HIS A 117 -19.98 19.40 -11.44
CA HIS A 117 -21.39 19.54 -11.80
C HIS A 117 -21.83 18.44 -12.79
N GLY A 118 -20.98 18.10 -13.75
CA GLY A 118 -21.22 17.00 -14.69
C GLY A 118 -21.32 15.64 -14.01
N LEU A 119 -20.42 15.34 -13.06
CA LEU A 119 -20.44 14.09 -12.29
C LEU A 119 -21.69 13.99 -11.41
N GLN A 120 -22.06 15.08 -10.72
CA GLN A 120 -23.26 15.14 -9.89
C GLN A 120 -24.54 14.99 -10.71
N THR A 121 -24.60 15.54 -11.92
CA THR A 121 -25.79 15.41 -12.78
C THR A 121 -25.94 14.01 -13.37
N ARG A 122 -24.82 13.30 -13.62
CA ARG A 122 -24.82 11.97 -14.24
C ARG A 122 -24.99 10.83 -13.24
N TYR A 123 -24.55 11.02 -12.00
CA TYR A 123 -24.50 9.96 -10.98
C TYR A 123 -25.12 10.37 -9.63
N GLY A 124 -25.61 11.60 -9.48
CA GLY A 124 -26.42 12.05 -8.35
C GLY A 124 -27.90 11.97 -8.66
#